data_AF-A0AA38IAK8-F1
#
_entry.id   AF-A0AA38IAK8-F1
#
_cell.length_a   1.000
_cell.length_b   1.000
_cell.length_c   1.000
_cell.angle_alpha   90.00
_cell.angle_beta   90.00
_cell.angle_gamma   90.00
#
_symmetry.space_group_name_H-M   'P 1'
#
loop_
_entity.id
_entity.type
_entity.pdbx_description
1 polymer ?
#
loop_
_entity_poly.entity_id
_entity_poly.type
_entity_poly.pdbx_seq_one_letter_code
_entity_poly.pdbx_strand_id
1 'polypeptide(L)'
;MFKIEETIIKNVAKTFVKDKESTEDDIRTIQKWISEQPHFLQPLERRSITNFLVLNKFSIERTKEKIDNYYTIRTKLEEVYKEMNPRFSSYVEEVNQIAYK
;
A
#
# COMPACT_ATOMS: atom_id res chain seq x y z
N MET A 1 1.59 4.09 4.88
CA MET A 1 1.97 2.72 5.33
C MET A 1 2.87 2.85 6.57
N PHE A 2 2.91 1.86 7.47
CA PHE A 2 3.69 1.97 8.72
C PHE A 2 5.19 2.14 8.44
N LYS A 3 5.89 2.87 9.31
CA LYS A 3 7.34 3.06 9.21
C LYS A 3 8.03 1.81 9.73
N ILE A 4 8.70 1.06 8.85
CA ILE A 4 9.59 -0.03 9.23
C ILE A 4 10.97 0.55 9.52
N GLU A 5 11.63 0.04 10.55
CA GLU A 5 12.99 0.44 10.88
C GLU A 5 13.97 0.05 9.76
N GLU A 6 14.89 0.95 9.42
CA GLU A 6 15.81 0.74 8.29
C GLU A 6 16.77 -0.44 8.51
N THR A 7 17.13 -0.72 9.77
CA THR A 7 17.98 -1.88 10.11
C THR A 7 17.28 -3.20 9.76
N ILE A 8 15.98 -3.30 10.02
CA ILE A 8 15.15 -4.46 9.68
C ILE A 8 15.12 -4.63 8.16
N ILE A 9 14.86 -3.55 7.41
CA ILE A 9 14.84 -3.60 5.94
C ILE A 9 16.18 -4.11 5.40
N LYS A 10 17.31 -3.61 5.92
CA LYS A 10 18.66 -4.05 5.53
C LYS A 10 18.90 -5.52 5.87
N ASN A 11 18.47 -5.98 7.04
CA ASN A 11 18.64 -7.38 7.44
C ASN A 11 17.83 -8.32 6.55
N VAL A 12 16.58 -7.97 6.25
CA VAL A 12 15.73 -8.76 5.35
C VAL A 12 16.29 -8.77 3.92
N ALA A 13 16.77 -7.63 3.41
CA ALA A 13 17.42 -7.56 2.09
C ALA A 13 18.64 -8.49 2.01
N LYS A 14 19.49 -8.52 3.04
CA LYS A 14 20.63 -9.44 3.13
C LYS A 14 20.21 -10.91 3.11
N THR A 15 19.11 -11.27 3.78
CA THR A 15 18.58 -12.64 3.77
C THR A 15 18.19 -13.11 2.37
N PHE A 16 17.73 -12.19 1.50
CA PHE A 16 17.35 -12.48 0.12
C PHE A 16 18.44 -12.17 -0.91
N VAL A 17 19.70 -11.98 -0.46
CA VAL A 17 20.86 -11.68 -1.32
C VAL A 17 20.61 -10.44 -2.20
N LYS A 18 19.87 -9.46 -1.67
CA LYS A 18 19.64 -8.17 -2.33
C LYS A 18 20.62 -7.15 -1.79
N ASP A 19 21.32 -6.46 -2.70
CA ASP A 19 22.13 -5.31 -2.37
C ASP A 19 21.30 -4.01 -2.39
N LYS A 20 21.93 -2.91 -1.98
CA LYS A 20 21.26 -1.60 -1.92
C LYS A 20 20.87 -1.12 -3.32
N GLU A 21 21.72 -1.34 -4.32
CA GLU A 21 21.47 -0.89 -5.70
C GLU A 21 20.33 -1.67 -6.36
N SER A 22 20.32 -3.00 -6.26
CA SER A 22 19.23 -3.84 -6.77
C SER A 22 17.91 -3.51 -6.08
N THR A 23 17.92 -3.21 -4.78
CA THR A 23 16.70 -2.78 -4.08
C THR A 23 16.19 -1.44 -4.62
N GLU A 24 17.09 -0.50 -4.90
CA GLU A 24 16.74 0.78 -5.50
C GLU A 24 16.18 0.64 -6.92
N ASP A 25 16.73 -0.27 -7.71
CA ASP A 25 16.24 -0.58 -9.05
C ASP A 25 14.86 -1.26 -9.02
N ASP A 26 14.61 -2.15 -8.05
CA ASP A 26 13.28 -2.74 -7.84
C ASP A 26 12.24 -1.65 -7.51
N ILE A 27 12.60 -0.70 -6.63
CA ILE A 27 11.74 0.43 -6.27
C ILE A 27 11.43 1.28 -7.51
N ARG A 28 12.45 1.63 -8.30
CA ARG A 28 12.27 2.41 -9.54
C ARG A 28 11.39 1.69 -10.55
N THR A 29 11.58 0.39 -10.69
CA THR A 29 10.78 -0.46 -11.59
C THR A 29 9.30 -0.41 -11.20
N ILE A 30 8.99 -0.55 -9.91
CA ILE A 30 7.61 -0.48 -9.41
C ILE A 30 7.04 0.94 -9.55
N GLN A 31 7.83 1.98 -9.26
CA GLN A 31 7.41 3.37 -9.42
C GLN A 31 7.02 3.68 -10.88
N LYS A 32 7.84 3.25 -11.83
CA LYS A 32 7.56 3.40 -13.25
C LYS A 32 6.29 2.63 -13.63
N TRP A 33 6.18 1.37 -13.24
CA TRP A 33 5.00 0.54 -13.53
C TRP A 33 3.70 1.19 -13.00
N ILE A 34 3.69 1.71 -11.77
CA ILE A 34 2.53 2.41 -11.20
C ILE A 34 2.14 3.64 -12.03
N SER A 35 3.12 4.43 -12.48
CA SER A 35 2.87 5.62 -13.28
C SER A 35 2.26 5.32 -14.66
N GLU A 36 2.47 4.12 -15.17
CA GLU A 36 1.92 3.67 -16.46
C GLU A 36 0.47 3.17 -16.33
N GLN A 37 -0.02 2.90 -15.11
CA GLN A 37 -1.37 2.39 -14.90
C GLN A 37 -2.38 3.53 -14.68
N PRO A 38 -3.46 3.61 -15.47
CA PRO A 38 -4.45 4.69 -15.36
C PRO A 38 -5.36 4.59 -14.13
N HIS A 39 -5.49 3.42 -13.51
CA HIS A 39 -6.34 3.20 -12.33
C HIS A 39 -5.68 3.57 -11.00
N PHE A 40 -4.37 3.84 -10.98
CA PHE A 40 -3.73 4.40 -9.80
C PHE A 40 -3.90 5.92 -9.77
N LEU A 41 -4.97 6.37 -9.10
CA LEU A 41 -5.29 7.80 -8.93
C LEU A 41 -4.23 8.57 -8.10
N GLN A 42 -3.38 7.86 -7.36
CA GLN A 42 -2.35 8.47 -6.52
C GLN A 42 -1.02 7.71 -6.65
N PRO A 43 0.10 8.43 -6.80
CA PRO A 43 1.41 7.80 -6.77
C PRO A 43 1.68 7.21 -5.38
N LEU A 44 2.14 5.97 -5.33
CA LEU A 44 2.57 5.35 -4.08
C LEU A 44 3.87 5.99 -3.59
N GLU A 45 3.88 6.36 -2.31
CA GLU A 45 5.09 6.82 -1.63
C GLU A 45 6.18 5.73 -1.68
N ARG A 46 7.43 6.13 -1.91
CA ARG A 46 8.60 5.23 -1.92
C ARG A 46 8.63 4.27 -0.72
N ARG A 47 8.34 4.77 0.49
CA ARG A 47 8.26 3.93 1.70
C ARG A 47 7.23 2.81 1.56
N SER A 48 6.07 3.10 0.96
CA SER A 48 5.03 2.09 0.75
C SER A 48 5.51 1.01 -0.22
N ILE A 49 6.18 1.40 -1.30
CA ILE A 49 6.77 0.46 -2.28
C ILE A 49 7.84 -0.43 -1.61
N THR A 50 8.74 0.17 -0.82
CA THR A 50 9.74 -0.60 -0.05
C THR A 50 9.08 -1.61 0.89
N ASN A 51 8.03 -1.22 1.60
CA ASN A 51 7.31 -2.13 2.47
C ASN A 51 6.67 -3.28 1.69
N PHE A 52 6.04 -3.01 0.54
CA PHE A 52 5.49 -4.06 -0.32
C PHE A 52 6.57 -5.00 -0.86
N LEU A 53 7.76 -4.49 -1.20
CA LEU A 53 8.90 -5.32 -1.60
C LEU A 53 9.35 -6.24 -0.45
N VAL A 54 9.53 -5.70 0.75
CA VAL A 54 9.91 -6.47 1.93
C VAL A 54 8.90 -7.58 2.23
N LEU A 55 7.59 -7.26 2.21
CA LEU A 55 6.51 -8.22 2.44
C LEU A 55 6.46 -9.34 1.39
N ASN A 56 6.88 -9.04 0.15
CA ASN A 56 6.89 -9.99 -0.95
C ASN A 56 8.28 -10.57 -1.23
N LYS A 57 9.21 -10.48 -0.27
CA LYS A 57 10.57 -11.05 -0.38
C LYS A 57 11.32 -10.54 -1.62
N PHE A 58 11.15 -9.25 -1.95
CA PHE A 58 11.73 -8.56 -3.10
C PHE A 58 11.33 -9.16 -4.47
N SER A 59 10.22 -9.90 -4.54
CA SER A 59 9.66 -10.38 -5.81
C SER A 59 8.83 -9.30 -6.49
N ILE A 60 9.35 -8.72 -7.57
CA ILE A 60 8.69 -7.63 -8.32
C ILE A 60 7.28 -8.03 -8.77
N GLU A 61 7.12 -9.20 -9.41
CA GLU A 61 5.83 -9.62 -9.97
C GLU A 61 4.77 -9.83 -8.87
N ARG A 62 5.16 -10.46 -7.75
CA ARG A 62 4.26 -10.60 -6.59
C ARG A 62 3.92 -9.24 -5.98
N THR A 63 4.89 -8.33 -5.91
CA THR A 63 4.64 -6.97 -5.42
C THR A 63 3.64 -6.24 -6.30
N LYS A 64 3.77 -6.29 -7.63
CA LYS A 64 2.80 -5.69 -8.58
C LYS A 64 1.41 -6.27 -8.35
N GLU A 65 1.29 -7.60 -8.31
CA GLU A 65 0.02 -8.31 -8.09
C GLU A 65 -0.63 -7.90 -6.75
N LYS A 66 0.15 -7.78 -5.67
CA LYS A 66 -0.39 -7.38 -4.36
C LYS A 66 -0.77 -5.91 -4.29
N ILE A 67 -0.03 -5.03 -4.96
CA ILE A 67 -0.41 -3.63 -5.08
C ILE A 67 -1.74 -3.53 -5.84
N ASP A 68 -1.85 -4.17 -7.00
CA ASP A 68 -3.05 -4.13 -7.83
C ASP A 68 -4.29 -4.68 -7.08
N ASN A 69 -4.14 -5.83 -6.43
CA ASN A 69 -5.19 -6.41 -5.60
C ASN A 69 -5.60 -5.50 -4.43
N TYR A 70 -4.64 -4.85 -3.76
CA TYR A 70 -4.92 -3.96 -2.64
C TYR A 70 -5.85 -2.81 -3.03
N TYR A 71 -5.63 -2.19 -4.18
CA TYR A 71 -6.48 -1.10 -4.67
C TYR A 71 -7.77 -1.62 -5.31
N THR A 72 -7.73 -2.75 -6.01
CA THR A 72 -8.91 -3.39 -6.60
C THR A 72 -9.93 -3.78 -5.52
N ILE A 73 -9.50 -4.42 -4.42
CA ILE A 73 -10.39 -4.85 -3.35
C ILE A 73 -11.06 -3.65 -2.67
N ARG A 74 -10.33 -2.55 -2.47
CA ARG A 74 -10.87 -1.33 -1.88
C ARG A 74 -11.94 -0.67 -2.74
N THR A 75 -11.77 -0.72 -4.06
CA THR A 75 -12.75 -0.20 -5.02
C THR A 75 -13.97 -1.12 -5.14
N LYS A 76 -13.78 -2.44 -5.04
CA LYS A 76 -14.89 -3.40 -5.11
C LYS A 76 -15.71 -3.49 -3.83
N LEU A 77 -15.10 -3.22 -2.67
CA LEU A 77 -15.73 -3.32 -1.36
C LEU A 77 -15.88 -1.94 -0.68
N GLU A 78 -16.21 -0.92 -1.47
CA GLU A 78 -16.32 0.46 -0.98
C GLU A 78 -17.26 0.59 0.22
N GLU A 79 -18.42 -0.09 0.20
CA GLU A 79 -19.38 -0.08 1.31
C GLU A 79 -18.76 -0.57 2.63
N VAL A 80 -17.99 -1.66 2.57
CA VAL A 80 -17.30 -2.22 3.74
C VAL A 80 -16.25 -1.25 4.26
N TYR A 81 -15.43 -0.67 3.37
CA TYR A 81 -14.40 0.27 3.78
C TYR A 81 -14.96 1.62 4.25
N LYS A 82 -16.13 2.04 3.74
CA LYS A 82 -16.85 3.22 4.23
C LYS A 82 -17.34 2.97 5.65
N GLU A 83 -17.94 1.81 5.91
CA GLU A 83 -18.45 1.44 7.24
C GLU A 83 -17.33 1.21 8.26
N MET A 84 -16.17 0.70 7.83
CA MET A 84 -14.99 0.58 8.68
C MET A 84 -14.38 1.93 9.06
N ASN A 85 -14.67 3.00 8.32
CA ASN A 85 -14.14 4.32 8.62
C ASN A 85 -15.01 4.98 9.71
N PRO A 86 -14.48 5.21 10.92
CA PRO A 86 -15.28 5.75 12.02
C PRO A 86 -15.82 7.17 11.77
N ARG A 87 -15.41 7.85 10.69
CA ARG A 87 -15.95 9.16 10.30
C ARG A 87 -17.12 9.08 9.31
N PHE A 88 -17.24 7.98 8.58
CA PHE A 88 -18.20 7.83 7.47
C PHE A 88 -19.12 6.61 7.63
N SER A 89 -19.03 5.93 8.77
CA SER A 89 -19.95 4.87 9.15
C SER A 89 -21.38 5.40 9.27
N SER A 90 -22.33 4.57 8.89
CA SER A 90 -23.76 4.79 9.11
C SER A 90 -24.09 5.22 10.54
N TYR A 91 -23.41 4.64 11.54
CA TYR A 91 -23.57 5.02 12.95
C TYR A 91 -23.25 6.49 13.23
N VAL A 92 -22.22 7.04 12.59
CA VAL A 92 -21.85 8.45 12.77
C VAL A 92 -22.83 9.38 12.07
N GLU A 93 -23.39 8.97 10.93
CA GLU A 93 -24.48 9.69 10.28
C GLU A 93 -25.71 9.76 11.20
N GLU A 94 -26.06 8.67 11.87
CA GLU A 94 -27.16 8.61 12.86
C GLU A 94 -26.92 9.51 14.08
N VAL A 95 -25.74 9.41 14.71
CA VAL A 95 -25.38 10.22 15.89
C VAL A 95 -25.42 11.71 15.57
N ASN A 96 -24.92 12.12 14.40
CA ASN A 96 -24.95 13.54 13.99
C ASN A 96 -26.40 14.06 13.81
N GLN A 97 -27.31 13.24 13.28
CA GLN A 97 -28.72 13.64 13.16
C GLN A 97 -29.43 13.82 14.51
N ILE A 98 -28.99 13.09 15.54
CA ILE A 98 -29.51 13.21 16.91
C ILE A 98 -28.90 14.42 17.62
N ALA A 99 -27.58 14.59 17.52
CA ALA A 99 -26.84 15.62 18.25
C ALA A 99 -27.11 17.06 17.75
N TYR A 100 -27.48 17.22 16.47
CA TYR A 100 -27.76 18.52 15.84
C TYR A 100 -29.25 18.75 15.51
N LYS A 101 -30.15 18.02 16.18
CA LYS A 101 -31.57 18.37 16.29
C LYS A 101 -31.80 19.34 17.45
#